data_AF-A0A1H1CIX5-F1
#
_entry.id   AF-A0A1H1CIX5-F1
#
_cell.length_a   1.000
_cell.length_b   1.000
_cell.length_c   1.000
_cell.angle_alpha   90.00
_cell.angle_beta   90.00
_cell.angle_gamma   90.00
#
_symmetry.space_group_name_H-M   'P 1'
#
loop_
_entity.id
_entity.type
_entity.pdbx_description
1 polymer ?
#
loop_
_entity_poly.entity_id
_entity_poly.type
_entity_poly.pdbx_seq_one_letter_code
_entity_poly.pdbx_strand_id
1 'polypeptide(L)'
;MVNMPKGQRGFTLIEIMVVVVIIGVLGAIVVPQFMGRPDQAKVTAAKTDVQAVATSLEMYRLDNGHYPSTLQGLEALNKRPAGTPAPRSWNPQGYLKSTPVDPWGTPYQYLNPGVRSANGGYDLYSFGADGVVGGEGHAADIGNWGD
;
A
#
# COMPACT_ATOMS: atom_id res chain seq x y z
N MET A 1 -23.04 -25.60 71.16
CA MET A 1 -23.19 -25.54 69.69
C MET A 1 -21.81 -25.46 69.07
N VAL A 2 -21.29 -26.57 68.54
CA VAL A 2 -19.96 -26.61 67.89
C VAL A 2 -20.17 -26.74 66.39
N ASN A 3 -19.64 -25.79 65.63
CA ASN A 3 -19.77 -25.72 64.18
C ASN A 3 -18.72 -26.65 63.53
N MET A 4 -19.16 -27.69 62.82
CA MET A 4 -18.25 -28.59 62.10
C MET A 4 -17.74 -27.92 60.81
N PRO A 5 -16.41 -27.81 60.60
CA PRO A 5 -15.88 -27.32 59.35
C PRO A 5 -16.25 -28.28 58.21
N LYS A 6 -16.95 -27.77 57.20
CA LYS A 6 -17.25 -28.51 55.96
C LYS A 6 -15.92 -28.88 55.31
N GLY A 7 -15.65 -30.17 55.17
CA GLY A 7 -14.43 -30.68 54.56
C GLY A 7 -14.19 -30.07 53.19
N GLN A 8 -13.04 -29.43 53.02
CA GLN A 8 -12.56 -28.96 51.73
C GLN A 8 -12.37 -30.19 50.83
N ARG A 9 -13.22 -30.32 49.80
CA ARG A 9 -13.03 -31.31 48.74
C ARG A 9 -11.86 -30.83 47.89
N GLY A 10 -10.73 -31.51 47.99
CA GLY A 10 -9.57 -31.29 47.11
C GLY A 10 -9.85 -31.78 45.69
N PHE A 11 -9.23 -31.12 44.72
CA PHE A 11 -9.27 -31.51 43.30
C PHE A 11 -8.73 -32.93 43.11
N THR A 12 -9.35 -33.69 42.20
CA THR A 12 -8.84 -35.02 41.84
C THR A 12 -7.81 -34.91 40.72
N LEU A 13 -6.87 -35.85 40.66
CA LEU A 13 -5.88 -35.93 39.57
C LEU A 13 -6.56 -36.03 38.19
N ILE A 14 -7.67 -36.76 38.12
CA ILE A 14 -8.47 -36.92 36.90
C ILE A 14 -8.99 -35.56 36.40
N GLU A 15 -9.41 -34.69 37.30
CA GLU A 15 -9.95 -33.37 36.97
C GLU A 15 -8.89 -32.48 36.31
N ILE A 16 -7.66 -32.51 36.84
CA ILE A 16 -6.52 -31.79 36.23
C ILE A 16 -6.11 -32.41 34.90
N MET A 17 -6.10 -33.74 34.79
CA MET A 17 -5.77 -34.44 33.54
C MET A 17 -6.73 -34.06 32.40
N VAL A 18 -8.05 -34.04 32.67
CA VAL A 18 -9.05 -33.67 31.67
C VAL A 18 -8.85 -32.21 31.22
N VAL A 19 -8.56 -31.29 32.14
CA VAL A 19 -8.31 -29.88 31.82
C VAL A 19 -7.08 -29.72 30.92
N VAL A 20 -5.97 -30.41 31.23
CA VAL A 20 -4.74 -30.35 30.41
C VAL A 20 -4.98 -30.92 29.01
N VAL A 21 -5.77 -31.99 28.89
CA VAL A 21 -6.15 -32.57 27.59
C VAL A 21 -6.99 -31.59 26.77
N ILE A 22 -8.00 -30.95 27.38
CA ILE A 22 -8.84 -29.96 26.70
C ILE A 22 -8.02 -28.75 26.24
N ILE A 23 -7.13 -28.22 27.10
CA ILE A 23 -6.24 -27.11 26.73
C ILE A 23 -5.26 -27.52 25.62
N GLY A 24 -4.74 -28.75 25.66
CA GLY A 24 -3.88 -29.29 24.61
C GLY A 24 -4.58 -29.41 23.25
N VAL A 25 -5.83 -29.88 23.24
CA VAL A 25 -6.66 -29.99 22.02
C VAL A 25 -7.04 -28.60 21.50
N LEU A 26 -7.49 -27.69 22.36
CA LEU A 26 -7.87 -26.33 21.97
C LEU A 26 -6.66 -25.52 21.49
N GLY A 27 -5.50 -25.68 22.13
CA GLY A 27 -4.25 -25.02 21.75
C GLY A 27 -3.76 -25.43 20.36
N ALA A 28 -4.04 -26.66 19.92
CA ALA A 28 -3.66 -27.15 18.60
C ALA A 28 -4.48 -26.55 17.44
N ILE A 29 -5.67 -26.00 17.73
CA ILE A 29 -6.63 -25.51 16.71
C ILE A 29 -6.47 -24.00 16.46
N VAL A 30 -5.70 -23.29 17.28
CA VAL A 30 -5.48 -21.85 17.10
C VAL A 30 -4.40 -21.62 16.04
N VAL A 31 -4.84 -21.48 14.79
CA VAL A 31 -4.05 -20.83 13.74
C VAL A 31 -4.55 -19.39 13.60
N PRO A 32 -3.77 -18.37 14.00
CA PRO A 32 -4.17 -16.98 13.76
C PRO A 32 -4.11 -16.66 12.26
N GLN A 33 -5.26 -16.59 11.58
CA GLN A 33 -5.36 -16.31 10.13
C GLN A 33 -5.15 -14.83 9.71
N PHE A 34 -4.38 -14.03 10.45
CA PHE A 34 -4.32 -12.57 10.22
C PHE A 34 -3.26 -12.09 9.20
N MET A 35 -2.53 -12.99 8.54
CA MET A 35 -1.35 -12.58 7.74
C MET A 35 -1.64 -12.04 6.32
N GLY A 36 -2.87 -12.08 5.78
CA GLY A 36 -3.13 -11.68 4.37
C GLY A 36 -3.92 -10.38 4.14
N ARG A 37 -4.50 -9.77 5.18
CA ARG A 37 -5.34 -8.56 5.03
C ARG A 37 -4.56 -7.24 4.84
N PRO A 38 -3.37 -7.04 5.45
CA PRO A 38 -2.61 -5.81 5.24
C PRO A 38 -2.17 -5.62 3.79
N ASP A 39 -1.83 -6.70 3.09
CA ASP A 39 -1.19 -6.61 1.77
C ASP A 39 -2.17 -6.24 0.65
N GLN A 40 -3.40 -6.77 0.69
CA GLN A 40 -4.47 -6.35 -0.23
C GLN A 40 -4.86 -4.87 -0.03
N ALA A 41 -4.88 -4.40 1.23
CA ALA A 41 -5.17 -3.00 1.54
C ALA A 41 -4.07 -2.09 0.98
N LYS A 42 -2.79 -2.49 1.07
CA LYS A 42 -1.67 -1.78 0.46
C LYS A 42 -1.79 -1.71 -1.06
N VAL A 43 -2.08 -2.83 -1.73
CA VAL A 43 -2.29 -2.82 -3.20
C VAL A 43 -3.41 -1.86 -3.59
N THR A 44 -4.54 -1.88 -2.87
CA THR A 44 -5.67 -0.98 -3.14
C THR A 44 -5.31 0.49 -2.90
N ALA A 45 -4.58 0.79 -1.83
CA ALA A 45 -4.08 2.13 -1.55
C ALA A 45 -3.15 2.60 -2.67
N ALA A 46 -2.21 1.76 -3.12
CA ALA A 46 -1.30 2.09 -4.19
C ALA A 46 -2.03 2.39 -5.52
N LYS A 47 -3.07 1.62 -5.86
CA LYS A 47 -3.92 1.88 -7.02
C LYS A 47 -4.66 3.22 -6.92
N THR A 48 -5.15 3.55 -5.73
CA THR A 48 -5.85 4.82 -5.47
C THR A 48 -4.89 6.00 -5.64
N ASP A 49 -3.67 5.89 -5.10
CA ASP A 49 -2.65 6.91 -5.22
C ASP A 49 -2.21 7.11 -6.68
N VAL A 50 -2.02 6.03 -7.43
CA VAL A 50 -1.72 6.10 -8.88
C VAL A 50 -2.82 6.86 -9.62
N GLN A 51 -4.10 6.59 -9.35
CA GLN A 51 -5.21 7.31 -9.98
C GLN A 51 -5.27 8.79 -9.58
N ALA A 52 -5.01 9.10 -8.31
CA ALA A 52 -4.97 10.47 -7.82
C ALA A 52 -3.85 11.28 -8.49
N VAL A 53 -2.64 10.71 -8.55
CA VAL A 53 -1.49 11.36 -9.21
C VAL A 53 -1.71 11.46 -10.73
N ALA A 54 -2.30 10.44 -11.37
CA ALA A 54 -2.67 10.47 -12.78
C ALA A 54 -3.63 11.62 -13.10
N THR A 55 -4.60 11.86 -12.22
CA THR A 55 -5.54 12.99 -12.34
C THR A 55 -4.80 14.33 -12.24
N SER A 56 -3.88 14.48 -11.29
CA SER A 56 -3.03 15.68 -11.17
C SER A 56 -2.13 15.89 -12.40
N LEU A 57 -1.61 14.82 -13.00
CA LEU A 57 -0.83 14.88 -14.24
C LEU A 57 -1.67 15.37 -15.43
N GLU A 58 -2.92 14.92 -15.54
CA GLU A 58 -3.83 15.43 -16.58
C GLU A 58 -4.13 16.92 -16.38
N MET A 59 -4.40 17.36 -15.15
CA MET A 59 -4.58 18.78 -14.85
C MET A 59 -3.35 19.61 -15.21
N TYR A 60 -2.14 19.11 -14.88
CA TYR A 60 -0.90 19.75 -15.31
C TYR A 60 -0.82 19.87 -16.83
N ARG A 61 -1.16 18.80 -17.56
CA ARG A 61 -1.14 18.79 -19.02
C ARG A 61 -2.17 19.74 -19.62
N LEU A 62 -3.37 19.85 -19.05
CA LEU A 62 -4.40 20.78 -19.52
C LEU A 62 -3.90 22.24 -19.46
N ASP A 63 -3.23 22.62 -18.37
CA ASP A 63 -2.72 23.99 -18.21
C ASP A 63 -1.46 24.25 -19.05
N ASN A 64 -0.57 23.26 -19.17
CA ASN A 64 0.76 23.45 -19.75
C ASN A 64 0.89 22.94 -21.20
N GLY A 65 -0.08 22.18 -21.68
CA GLY A 65 -0.10 21.54 -23.00
C GLY A 65 0.73 20.26 -23.11
N HIS A 66 1.48 19.90 -22.08
CA HIS A 66 2.32 18.70 -22.03
C HIS A 66 2.42 18.17 -20.59
N TYR A 67 2.71 16.88 -20.44
CA TYR A 67 3.09 16.33 -19.14
C TYR A 67 4.50 16.81 -18.72
N PRO A 68 4.85 16.73 -17.43
CA PRO A 68 6.24 16.95 -16.98
C PRO A 68 7.21 15.99 -17.69
N SER A 69 8.46 16.40 -17.89
CA SER A 69 9.49 15.46 -18.35
C SER A 69 9.89 14.50 -17.23
N THR A 70 10.51 13.36 -17.58
CA THR A 70 11.07 12.42 -16.59
C THR A 70 12.02 13.11 -15.60
N LEU A 71 12.83 14.07 -16.08
CA LEU A 71 13.76 14.83 -15.24
C LEU A 71 13.06 15.81 -14.28
N GLN A 72 11.92 16.36 -14.69
CA GLN A 72 11.08 17.19 -13.80
C GLN A 72 10.34 16.31 -12.78
N GLY A 73 9.97 15.10 -13.19
CA GLY A 73 9.34 14.10 -12.33
C GLY A 73 7.98 14.52 -11.78
N LEU A 74 7.54 13.81 -10.74
CA LEU A 74 6.29 14.13 -10.03
C LEU A 74 6.41 15.39 -9.16
N GLU A 75 7.62 15.88 -8.89
CA GLU A 75 7.81 17.15 -8.17
C GLU A 75 7.25 18.35 -8.96
N ALA A 76 7.15 18.24 -10.28
CA ALA A 76 6.49 19.26 -11.11
C ALA A 76 5.02 19.49 -10.72
N LEU A 77 4.38 18.55 -10.01
CA LEU A 77 3.00 18.67 -9.55
C LEU A 77 2.85 19.53 -8.29
N ASN A 78 3.89 19.69 -7.48
CA ASN A 78 3.83 20.45 -6.23
C ASN A 78 4.78 21.66 -6.20
N LYS A 79 5.80 21.67 -7.06
CA LYS A 79 6.76 22.76 -7.22
C LYS A 79 6.87 23.11 -8.69
N ARG A 80 6.96 24.41 -8.99
CA ARG A 80 7.12 24.88 -10.36
C ARG A 80 8.43 24.32 -10.94
N PRO A 81 8.37 23.51 -12.01
CA PRO A 81 9.58 22.91 -12.56
C PRO A 81 10.43 23.95 -13.27
N ALA A 82 11.75 23.78 -13.15
CA ALA A 82 12.73 24.45 -13.98
C ALA A 82 13.09 23.58 -15.19
N GLY A 83 13.80 24.17 -16.15
CA GLY A 83 14.31 23.44 -17.33
C GLY A 83 13.29 23.31 -18.46
N THR A 84 13.46 22.27 -19.29
CA THR A 84 12.72 22.06 -20.54
C THR A 84 11.88 20.78 -20.45
N PRO A 85 10.63 20.80 -20.94
CA PRO A 85 9.87 21.97 -21.40
C PRO A 85 9.47 22.90 -20.24
N ALA A 86 9.50 24.21 -20.50
CA ALA A 86 9.06 25.19 -19.52
C ALA A 86 7.52 25.18 -19.43
N PRO A 87 6.93 25.17 -18.23
CA PRO A 87 5.49 25.14 -18.08
C PRO A 87 4.86 26.45 -18.55
N ARG A 88 3.81 26.36 -19.37
CA ARG A 88 3.12 27.52 -19.95
C ARG A 88 2.25 28.28 -18.95
N SER A 89 1.50 27.56 -18.12
CA SER A 89 0.52 28.14 -17.18
C SER A 89 0.46 27.36 -15.87
N TRP A 90 1.62 27.09 -15.27
CA TRP A 90 1.71 26.34 -14.02
C TRP A 90 0.89 26.98 -12.90
N ASN A 91 0.00 26.21 -12.28
CA ASN A 91 -0.81 26.64 -11.15
C ASN A 91 0.05 26.93 -9.91
N PRO A 92 0.14 28.18 -9.40
CA PRO A 92 0.93 28.54 -8.22
C PRO A 92 0.61 27.75 -6.94
N GLN A 93 -0.61 27.24 -6.82
CA GLN A 93 -1.06 26.41 -5.71
C GLN A 93 -0.64 24.93 -5.85
N GLY A 94 -0.05 24.55 -6.99
CA GLY A 94 0.25 23.17 -7.35
C GLY A 94 -0.98 22.37 -7.77
N TYR A 95 -0.72 21.18 -8.31
CA TYR A 95 -1.69 20.16 -8.69
C TYR A 95 -1.83 19.07 -7.63
N LEU A 96 -0.89 19.04 -6.69
CA LEU A 96 -0.81 18.07 -5.60
C LEU A 96 -0.13 18.74 -4.39
N LYS A 97 -0.59 18.44 -3.16
CA LYS A 97 0.00 19.03 -1.94
C LYS A 97 1.44 18.56 -1.70
N SER A 98 1.68 17.27 -1.90
CA SER A 98 2.98 16.62 -1.71
C SER A 98 2.99 15.32 -2.50
N THR A 99 4.11 14.98 -3.11
CA THR A 99 4.25 13.70 -3.83
C THR A 99 4.09 12.54 -2.85
N PRO A 100 3.13 11.62 -3.06
CA PRO A 100 2.95 10.48 -2.17
C PRO A 100 4.13 9.51 -2.31
N VAL A 101 4.32 8.72 -1.27
CA VAL A 101 5.17 7.54 -1.28
C VAL A 101 4.22 6.34 -1.26
N ASP A 102 4.59 5.26 -1.92
CA ASP A 102 3.75 4.09 -1.96
C ASP A 102 3.60 3.42 -0.56
N PRO A 103 2.64 2.49 -0.40
CA PRO A 103 2.37 1.84 0.89
C PRO A 103 3.50 0.95 1.45
N TRP A 104 4.58 0.76 0.69
CA TRP A 104 5.79 0.03 1.11
C TRP A 104 6.97 0.96 1.37
N GLY A 105 6.80 2.28 1.21
CA GLY A 105 7.82 3.29 1.49
C GLY A 105 8.70 3.64 0.29
N THR A 106 8.35 3.16 -0.91
CA THR A 106 9.08 3.46 -2.14
C THR A 106 8.42 4.64 -2.86
N PRO A 107 9.19 5.62 -3.35
CA PRO A 107 8.65 6.66 -4.22
C PRO A 107 8.01 6.07 -5.48
N TYR A 108 6.89 6.66 -5.91
CA TYR A 108 6.30 6.33 -7.21
C TYR A 108 7.26 6.65 -8.35
N GLN A 109 7.30 5.74 -9.31
CA GLN A 109 8.08 5.85 -10.52
C GLN A 109 7.27 6.58 -11.59
N TYR A 110 7.93 7.47 -12.32
CA TYR A 110 7.32 8.25 -13.38
C TYR A 110 8.25 8.33 -14.59
N LEU A 111 7.77 7.96 -15.78
CA LEU A 111 8.51 8.08 -17.03
C LEU A 111 7.64 8.73 -18.10
N ASN A 112 8.22 9.70 -18.80
CA ASN A 112 7.63 10.35 -19.96
C ASN A 112 8.72 10.64 -21.02
N PRO A 113 8.66 10.02 -22.21
CA PRO A 113 7.63 9.06 -22.65
C PRO A 113 7.67 7.75 -21.86
N GLY A 114 6.50 7.15 -21.64
CA GLY A 114 6.33 5.85 -21.02
C GLY A 114 6.84 4.72 -21.92
N VAL A 115 7.36 3.67 -21.31
CA VAL A 115 7.84 2.44 -21.97
C VAL A 115 6.72 1.41 -22.05
N ARG A 116 5.87 1.33 -21.02
CA ARG A 116 4.74 0.39 -20.93
C ARG A 116 3.44 0.95 -21.48
N SER A 117 3.26 2.26 -21.47
CA SER A 117 2.09 2.92 -22.06
C SER A 117 2.10 2.79 -23.59
N ALA A 118 1.23 1.93 -24.11
CA ALA A 118 1.17 1.56 -25.55
C ALA A 118 0.91 2.73 -26.53
N ASN A 119 0.48 3.90 -26.05
CA ASN A 119 0.05 5.03 -26.88
C ASN A 119 0.96 6.27 -26.75
N GLY A 120 2.21 6.11 -26.31
CA GLY A 120 3.12 7.26 -26.12
C GLY A 120 2.69 8.19 -24.98
N GLY A 121 1.95 7.65 -24.00
CA GLY A 121 1.62 8.33 -22.76
C GLY A 121 2.80 8.34 -21.80
N TYR A 122 2.52 8.57 -20.51
CA TYR A 122 3.50 8.39 -19.44
C TYR A 122 3.28 7.06 -18.73
N ASP A 123 4.31 6.58 -18.06
CA ASP A 123 4.26 5.49 -17.10
C ASP A 123 4.25 6.08 -15.69
N LEU A 124 3.33 5.64 -14.84
CA LEU A 124 3.25 5.98 -13.42
C LEU A 124 2.96 4.72 -12.63
N TYR A 125 3.82 4.35 -11.69
CA TYR A 125 3.70 3.07 -11.00
C TYR A 125 4.46 2.96 -9.67
N SER A 126 4.07 1.96 -8.88
CA SER A 126 4.83 1.43 -7.75
C SER A 126 5.39 0.05 -8.13
N PHE A 127 6.56 -0.29 -7.58
CA PHE A 127 7.17 -1.62 -7.72
C PHE A 127 6.42 -2.71 -6.92
N GLY A 128 5.44 -2.34 -6.08
CA GLY A 128 4.78 -3.31 -5.21
C GLY A 128 5.63 -3.71 -4.00
N ALA A 129 5.30 -4.85 -3.40
CA ALA A 129 5.84 -5.25 -2.11
C ALA A 129 7.33 -5.61 -2.09
N ASP A 130 7.92 -5.99 -3.23
CA ASP A 130 9.31 -6.40 -3.35
C ASP A 130 10.27 -5.24 -3.71
N GLY A 131 9.72 -4.10 -4.14
CA GLY A 131 10.50 -2.91 -4.48
C GLY A 131 11.31 -3.04 -5.76
N VAL A 132 11.04 -4.04 -6.61
CA VAL A 132 11.74 -4.25 -7.89
C VAL A 132 10.76 -4.26 -9.07
N VAL A 133 11.29 -4.06 -10.28
CA VAL A 133 10.46 -4.13 -11.49
C VAL A 133 9.95 -5.57 -11.70
N GLY A 134 8.65 -5.71 -11.93
CA GLY A 134 8.02 -6.97 -12.27
C GLY A 134 7.23 -7.56 -11.11
N GLY A 135 7.53 -8.80 -10.74
CA GLY A 135 6.87 -9.51 -9.64
C GLY A 135 5.50 -10.11 -9.98
N GLU A 136 4.95 -10.87 -9.02
CA GLU A 136 3.64 -11.50 -9.11
C GLU A 136 2.82 -11.24 -7.84
N GLY A 137 1.50 -11.28 -7.95
CA GLY A 137 0.59 -11.08 -6.82
C GLY A 137 0.78 -9.71 -6.16
N HIS A 138 1.17 -9.69 -4.88
CA HIS A 138 1.41 -8.44 -4.14
C HIS A 138 2.74 -7.75 -4.47
N ALA A 139 3.66 -8.49 -5.10
CA ALA A 139 4.93 -7.98 -5.60
C ALA A 139 4.80 -7.47 -7.04
N ALA A 140 3.64 -7.64 -7.69
CA ALA A 140 3.45 -7.14 -9.04
C ALA A 140 3.48 -5.60 -9.06
N ASP A 141 4.13 -5.04 -10.08
CA ASP A 141 4.08 -3.59 -10.37
C ASP A 141 2.62 -3.11 -10.45
N ILE A 142 2.34 -1.99 -9.80
CA ILE A 142 1.00 -1.37 -9.81
C ILE A 142 1.11 -0.06 -10.58
N GLY A 143 0.62 -0.03 -11.82
CA GLY A 143 0.79 1.10 -12.73
C GLY A 143 -0.50 1.64 -13.36
N ASN A 144 -0.34 2.68 -14.17
CA ASN A 144 -1.40 3.31 -14.95
C ASN A 144 -1.67 2.63 -16.31
N TRP A 145 -0.82 1.69 -16.71
CA TRP A 145 -1.15 0.71 -17.74
C TRP A 145 -1.98 -0.37 -17.05
N GLY A 146 -3.21 -0.59 -17.52
CA GLY A 146 -4.14 -1.50 -16.85
C GLY A 146 -3.65 -2.94 -16.79
N ASP A 147 -4.34 -3.71 -15.95
CA ASP A 147 -5.00 -4.94 -16.41
C ASP A 147 -6.45 -4.59 -16.79
#